data_AF-A0A7X8Z5C6-F1
#
_entry.id   AF-A0A7X8Z5C6-F1
#
_cell.length_a   1.000
_cell.length_b   1.000
_cell.length_c   1.000
_cell.angle_alpha   90.00
_cell.angle_beta   90.00
_cell.angle_gamma   90.00
#
_symmetry.space_group_name_H-M   'P 1'
#
loop_
_entity.id
_entity.type
_entity.pdbx_description
1 polymer ?
#
loop_
_entity_poly.entity_id
_entity_poly.type
_entity_poly.pdbx_seq_one_letter_code
_entity_poly.pdbx_strand_id
1 'polypeptide(L)'
;MEELGLFLPEILLPREGIDLTKWAVIACDQYTSERDYWEKVKEFVGHSPSTLHMIFPECYLEEGNPGQRIKRIHSVMRQYLKEGILSPQPPGLILVDRKTRYSSRNGLLVAVDLEQYSYEKTTGGDAGAPLIRATEETILNRLPLRIKLRESALLDLPHLLLLINDPDERVIEPVARARERLPKLYDFDLMMESGRLTGYRVDDPRLLAGIAGGLKELAARAEKDGDRLLLIVGDGNHSLAAAKAV
;
A
#
# COMPACT_ATOMS: atom_id res chain seq x y z
N MET A 1 -14.04 -11.97 -3.79
CA MET A 1 -12.68 -11.41 -3.98
C MET A 1 -11.65 -12.32 -3.35
N GLU A 2 -11.96 -12.97 -2.22
CA GLU A 2 -11.04 -13.84 -1.49
C GLU A 2 -10.44 -14.97 -2.34
N GLU A 3 -11.25 -15.63 -3.18
CA GLU A 3 -10.79 -16.65 -4.15
C GLU A 3 -9.71 -16.14 -5.13
N LEU A 4 -9.59 -14.82 -5.28
CA LEU A 4 -8.62 -14.14 -6.13
C LEU A 4 -7.42 -13.61 -5.34
N GLY A 5 -7.29 -13.98 -4.06
CA GLY A 5 -6.25 -13.50 -3.17
C GLY A 5 -6.43 -12.04 -2.72
N LEU A 6 -7.66 -11.53 -2.70
CA LEU A 6 -7.96 -10.14 -2.32
C LEU A 6 -9.04 -10.06 -1.25
N PHE A 7 -8.78 -9.29 -0.20
CA PHE A 7 -9.67 -9.15 0.96
C PHE A 7 -10.02 -7.68 1.23
N LEU A 8 -11.11 -7.49 1.98
CA LEU A 8 -11.41 -6.20 2.60
C LEU A 8 -10.43 -5.98 3.76
N PRO A 9 -9.62 -4.91 3.75
CA PRO A 9 -8.70 -4.63 4.85
C PRO A 9 -9.44 -4.07 6.07
N GLU A 10 -8.91 -4.32 7.27
CA GLU A 10 -9.20 -3.47 8.43
C GLU A 10 -8.37 -2.18 8.29
N ILE A 11 -9.06 -1.05 8.12
CA ILE A 11 -8.40 0.24 7.86
C ILE A 11 -8.44 1.10 9.11
N LEU A 12 -7.27 1.59 9.49
CA LEU A 12 -7.08 2.59 10.54
C LEU A 12 -6.68 3.92 9.88
N LEU A 13 -7.45 4.98 10.14
CA LEU A 13 -7.11 6.34 9.69
C LEU A 13 -6.74 7.22 10.87
N PRO A 14 -5.92 8.27 10.69
CA PRO A 14 -5.71 9.27 11.73
C PRO A 14 -7.04 9.83 12.21
N ARG A 15 -7.20 9.98 13.53
CA ARG A 15 -8.38 10.63 14.09
C ARG A 15 -8.47 12.10 13.65
N GLU A 16 -9.65 12.67 13.80
CA GLU A 16 -9.88 14.09 13.56
C GLU A 16 -8.90 14.96 14.39
N GLY A 17 -8.42 16.04 13.80
CA GLY A 17 -7.44 16.95 14.39
C GLY A 17 -5.97 16.58 14.15
N ILE A 18 -5.67 15.42 13.55
CA ILE A 18 -4.31 15.11 13.07
C ILE A 18 -4.07 15.80 11.73
N ASP A 19 -2.95 16.52 11.63
CA ASP A 19 -2.49 17.13 10.39
C ASP A 19 -2.09 16.03 9.38
N LEU A 20 -2.94 15.80 8.39
CA LEU A 20 -2.73 14.75 7.38
C LEU A 20 -1.54 15.05 6.46
N THR A 21 -1.22 16.33 6.23
CA THR A 21 -0.06 16.74 5.42
C THR A 21 1.24 16.34 6.12
N LYS A 22 1.31 16.42 7.46
CA LYS A 22 2.43 15.89 8.25
C LYS A 22 2.35 14.38 8.46
N TRP A 23 1.15 13.82 8.43
CA TRP A 23 0.95 12.38 8.62
C TRP A 23 1.51 11.56 7.47
N ALA A 24 1.17 11.91 6.23
CA ALA A 24 1.42 11.10 5.05
C ALA A 24 2.82 11.32 4.47
N VAL A 25 3.74 10.41 4.78
CA VAL A 25 5.12 10.41 4.28
C VAL A 25 5.27 9.48 3.07
N ILE A 26 6.15 9.85 2.13
CA ILE A 26 6.49 9.01 0.97
C ILE A 26 7.14 7.68 1.40
N ALA A 27 7.03 6.66 0.54
CA ALA A 27 7.63 5.35 0.76
C ALA A 27 9.17 5.42 0.90
N CYS A 28 9.74 4.54 1.73
CA CYS A 28 11.15 4.55 2.10
C CYS A 28 12.12 4.19 0.97
N ASP A 29 11.62 3.47 -0.04
CA ASP A 29 12.33 3.08 -1.26
C ASP A 29 12.34 4.19 -2.32
N GLN A 30 11.73 5.34 -2.01
CA GLN A 30 11.91 6.58 -2.73
C GLN A 30 12.97 7.44 -2.02
N TYR A 31 13.68 8.31 -2.76
CA TYR A 31 14.71 9.18 -2.19
C TYR A 31 15.76 8.40 -1.37
N THR A 32 16.12 7.19 -1.82
CA THR A 32 16.87 6.17 -1.04
C THR A 32 18.26 6.61 -0.60
N SER A 33 18.88 7.54 -1.32
CA SER A 33 20.19 8.11 -0.99
C SER A 33 20.15 9.61 -0.66
N GLU A 34 18.96 10.21 -0.66
CA GLU A 34 18.79 11.67 -0.52
C GLU A 34 18.54 12.06 0.93
N ARG A 35 19.59 12.06 1.74
CA ARG A 35 19.50 12.43 3.17
C ARG A 35 18.91 13.82 3.39
N ASP A 36 19.23 14.78 2.53
CA ASP A 36 18.72 16.14 2.61
C ASP A 36 17.18 16.20 2.49
N TYR A 37 16.59 15.32 1.69
CA TYR A 37 15.12 15.19 1.61
C TYR A 37 14.55 14.73 2.95
N TRP A 38 15.13 13.67 3.52
CA TRP A 38 14.65 13.10 4.79
C TRP A 38 14.86 14.03 5.98
N GLU A 39 15.92 14.85 6.01
CA GLU A 39 16.07 15.89 7.04
C GLU A 39 15.02 17.00 6.91
N LYS A 40 14.68 17.44 5.68
CA LYS A 40 13.57 18.39 5.46
C LYS A 40 12.23 17.81 5.90
N VAL A 41 11.98 16.53 5.63
CA VAL A 41 10.77 15.83 6.08
C VAL A 41 10.71 15.78 7.62
N LYS A 42 11.83 15.47 8.29
CA LYS A 42 11.92 15.49 9.76
C LYS A 42 11.65 16.89 10.33
N GLU A 43 12.24 17.93 9.76
CA GLU A 43 12.03 19.31 10.18
C GLU A 43 10.56 19.72 10.03
N PHE A 44 9.96 19.40 8.87
CA PHE A 44 8.56 19.71 8.58
C PHE A 44 7.58 19.01 9.52
N VAL A 45 7.80 17.71 9.79
CA VAL A 45 6.97 16.91 10.70
C VAL A 45 7.13 17.37 12.15
N GLY A 46 8.37 17.64 12.57
CA GLY A 46 8.71 18.02 13.93
C GLY A 46 8.20 16.99 14.96
N HIS A 47 7.46 17.47 15.97
CA HIS A 47 6.88 16.63 17.03
C HIS A 47 5.46 16.13 16.72
N SER A 48 4.94 16.41 15.52
CA SER A 48 3.57 16.03 15.15
C SER A 48 3.46 14.50 14.96
N PRO A 49 2.28 13.90 15.23
CA PRO A 49 2.04 12.52 14.84
C PRO A 49 2.22 12.31 13.33
N SER A 50 2.96 11.26 12.95
CA SER A 50 3.32 11.03 11.55
C SER A 50 3.73 9.60 11.27
N THR A 51 3.52 9.11 10.04
CA THR A 51 4.08 7.84 9.59
C THR A 51 5.61 7.85 9.55
N LEU A 52 6.25 9.04 9.52
CA LEU A 52 7.72 9.18 9.61
C LEU A 52 8.30 8.40 10.80
N HIS A 53 7.58 8.43 11.93
CA HIS A 53 8.02 7.81 13.18
C HIS A 53 7.80 6.29 13.20
N MET A 54 7.15 5.74 12.17
CA MET A 54 6.83 4.32 12.00
C MET A 54 7.53 3.67 10.80
N ILE A 55 8.44 4.40 10.13
CA ILE A 55 9.15 3.91 8.95
C ILE A 55 10.67 3.91 9.15
N PHE A 56 11.37 3.15 8.30
CA PHE A 56 12.83 3.10 8.25
C PHE A 56 13.31 3.48 6.83
N PRO A 57 13.61 4.77 6.56
CA PRO A 57 14.14 5.21 5.28
C PRO A 57 15.46 4.53 4.90
N GLU A 58 15.63 4.20 3.62
CA GLU A 58 16.78 3.40 3.17
C GLU A 58 18.13 4.09 3.35
N CYS A 59 18.16 5.43 3.33
CA CYS A 59 19.38 6.22 3.53
C CYS A 59 20.02 6.06 4.92
N TYR A 60 19.31 5.42 5.84
CA TYR A 60 19.72 5.16 7.22
C TYR A 60 20.06 3.68 7.50
N LEU A 61 19.97 2.77 6.52
CA LEU A 61 20.18 1.33 6.78
C LEU A 61 21.63 1.02 7.21
N GLU A 62 22.58 1.81 6.73
CA GLU A 62 24.00 1.67 7.05
C GLU A 62 24.42 2.41 8.33
N GLU A 63 23.49 3.12 8.98
CA GLU A 63 23.77 3.77 10.26
C GLU A 63 23.89 2.74 11.41
N GLY A 64 24.60 3.13 12.46
CA GLY A 64 24.77 2.29 13.64
C GLY A 64 23.43 1.95 14.33
N ASN A 65 23.33 0.70 14.78
CA ASN A 65 22.26 0.17 15.64
C ASN A 65 20.83 0.14 15.04
N PRO A 66 20.62 -0.59 13.92
CA PRO A 66 19.28 -0.77 13.32
C PRO A 66 18.25 -1.36 14.30
N GLY A 67 18.70 -2.20 15.24
CA GLY A 67 17.82 -2.82 16.25
C GLY A 67 17.16 -1.80 17.18
N GLN A 68 17.88 -0.74 17.60
CA GLN A 68 17.29 0.33 18.41
C GLN A 68 16.23 1.12 17.64
N ARG A 69 16.49 1.40 16.35
CA ARG A 69 15.54 2.10 15.47
C ARG A 69 14.26 1.28 15.28
N ILE A 70 14.39 -0.03 15.00
CA ILE A 70 13.23 -0.93 14.86
C ILE A 70 12.41 -0.97 16.15
N LYS A 71 13.06 -1.10 17.32
CA LYS A 71 12.37 -1.06 18.62
C LYS A 71 11.59 0.23 18.82
N ARG A 72 12.17 1.38 18.43
CA ARG A 72 11.48 2.67 18.49
C ARG A 72 10.27 2.71 17.56
N ILE A 73 10.40 2.26 16.31
CA ILE A 73 9.29 2.18 15.34
C ILE A 73 8.13 1.36 15.93
N HIS A 74 8.40 0.15 16.42
CA HIS A 74 7.36 -0.69 17.03
C HIS A 74 6.76 -0.06 18.29
N SER A 75 7.56 0.67 19.08
CA SER A 75 7.06 1.41 20.23
C SER A 75 6.10 2.52 19.83
N VAL A 76 6.38 3.25 18.75
CA VAL A 76 5.50 4.30 18.23
C VAL A 76 4.20 3.70 17.71
N MET A 77 4.24 2.58 16.97
CA MET A 77 3.02 1.89 16.52
C MET A 77 2.12 1.53 17.71
N ARG A 78 2.69 0.93 18.77
CA ARG A 78 1.97 0.63 20.01
C ARG A 78 1.40 1.88 20.69
N GLN A 79 2.20 2.94 20.75
CA GLN A 79 1.79 4.20 21.35
C GLN A 79 0.59 4.80 20.61
N TYR A 80 0.64 4.88 19.27
CA TYR A 80 -0.42 5.47 18.47
C TYR A 80 -1.73 4.68 18.56
N LEU A 81 -1.65 3.35 18.62
CA LEU A 81 -2.81 2.50 18.87
C LEU A 81 -3.38 2.74 20.29
N LYS A 82 -2.52 2.74 21.32
CA LYS A 82 -2.92 2.94 22.72
C LYS A 82 -3.54 4.31 22.97
N GLU A 83 -2.99 5.35 22.37
CA GLU A 83 -3.44 6.74 22.52
C GLU A 83 -4.64 7.07 21.61
N GLY A 84 -5.09 6.13 20.77
CA GLY A 84 -6.19 6.33 19.84
C GLY A 84 -5.87 7.38 18.77
N ILE A 85 -4.61 7.53 18.38
CA ILE A 85 -4.20 8.40 17.25
C ILE A 85 -4.82 7.89 15.95
N LEU A 86 -4.96 6.57 15.84
CA LEU A 86 -5.60 5.87 14.74
C LEU A 86 -7.00 5.41 15.15
N SER A 87 -7.97 5.60 14.27
CA SER A 87 -9.37 5.21 14.45
C SER A 87 -9.80 4.19 13.39
N PRO A 88 -10.38 3.06 13.81
CA PRO A 88 -10.87 2.04 12.88
C PRO A 88 -12.01 2.59 12.03
N GLN A 89 -11.98 2.24 10.75
CA GLN A 89 -13.02 2.61 9.80
C GLN A 89 -14.06 1.48 9.66
N PRO A 90 -15.31 1.82 9.32
CA PRO A 90 -16.29 0.82 8.93
C PRO A 90 -15.77 -0.06 7.78
N PRO A 91 -16.18 -1.34 7.71
CA PRO A 91 -15.76 -2.25 6.64
C PRO A 91 -16.02 -1.68 5.25
N GLY A 92 -15.05 -1.87 4.36
CA GLY A 92 -15.11 -1.40 2.98
C GLY A 92 -13.72 -1.25 2.37
N LEU A 93 -13.68 -0.87 1.09
CA LEU A 93 -12.45 -0.46 0.44
C LEU A 93 -12.29 1.06 0.53
N ILE A 94 -11.09 1.56 0.21
CA ILE A 94 -10.90 2.99 -0.05
C ILE A 94 -10.58 3.18 -1.53
N LEU A 95 -11.41 3.97 -2.22
CA LEU A 95 -11.04 4.58 -3.49
C LEU A 95 -10.07 5.72 -3.20
N VAL A 96 -8.87 5.62 -3.73
CA VAL A 96 -7.81 6.63 -3.62
C VAL A 96 -7.70 7.37 -4.94
N ASP A 97 -7.79 8.69 -4.92
CA ASP A 97 -7.45 9.57 -6.04
C ASP A 97 -6.17 10.33 -5.68
N ARG A 98 -5.06 9.98 -6.35
CA ARG A 98 -3.77 10.63 -6.18
C ARG A 98 -3.53 11.57 -7.36
N LYS A 99 -3.59 12.87 -7.07
CA LYS A 99 -3.28 13.93 -8.04
C LYS A 99 -1.83 14.37 -7.89
N THR A 100 -1.10 14.36 -8.99
CA THR A 100 0.25 14.93 -9.10
C THR A 100 0.20 16.22 -9.94
N ARG A 101 1.35 16.87 -10.15
CA ARG A 101 1.46 18.00 -11.10
C ARG A 101 1.13 17.64 -12.55
N TYR A 102 1.12 16.34 -12.89
CA TYR A 102 0.91 15.87 -14.25
C TYR A 102 -0.49 15.29 -14.47
N SER A 103 -0.92 14.40 -13.58
CA SER A 103 -2.21 13.71 -13.73
C SER A 103 -2.74 13.19 -12.40
N SER A 104 -4.03 12.83 -12.40
CA SER A 104 -4.67 12.03 -11.36
C SER A 104 -4.62 10.56 -11.70
N ARG A 105 -4.46 9.71 -10.69
CA ARG A 105 -4.61 8.26 -10.79
C ARG A 105 -5.54 7.76 -9.70
N ASN A 106 -6.52 6.96 -10.10
CA ASN A 106 -7.42 6.30 -9.17
C ASN A 106 -6.90 4.89 -8.84
N GLY A 107 -7.11 4.45 -7.61
CA GLY A 107 -6.76 3.11 -7.15
C GLY A 107 -7.70 2.65 -6.03
N LEU A 108 -7.68 1.36 -5.74
CA LEU A 108 -8.41 0.77 -4.60
C LEU A 108 -7.39 0.28 -3.57
N LEU A 109 -7.57 0.66 -2.32
CA LEU A 109 -6.82 0.09 -1.21
C LEU A 109 -7.45 -1.26 -0.83
N VAL A 110 -6.66 -2.33 -0.97
CA VAL A 110 -7.08 -3.73 -0.76
C VAL A 110 -6.07 -4.46 0.13
N ALA A 111 -6.51 -5.51 0.82
CA ALA A 111 -5.61 -6.49 1.43
C ALA A 111 -5.33 -7.63 0.44
N VAL A 112 -4.12 -8.18 0.50
CA VAL A 112 -3.63 -9.20 -0.44
C VAL A 112 -3.26 -10.47 0.29
N ASP A 113 -3.63 -11.61 -0.28
CA ASP A 113 -3.15 -12.91 0.14
C ASP A 113 -1.70 -13.12 -0.31
N LEU A 114 -0.78 -13.22 0.66
CA LEU A 114 0.63 -13.48 0.37
C LEU A 114 0.88 -14.90 -0.13
N GLU A 115 -0.06 -15.83 0.07
CA GLU A 115 0.00 -17.18 -0.51
C GLU A 115 -0.29 -17.18 -2.01
N GLN A 116 -0.97 -16.16 -2.52
CA GLN A 116 -1.20 -15.96 -3.95
C GLN A 116 -0.09 -15.13 -4.62
N TYR A 117 0.96 -14.77 -3.88
CA TYR A 117 2.08 -13.96 -4.35
C TYR A 117 3.38 -14.75 -4.51
N SER A 118 4.07 -14.53 -5.63
CA SER A 118 5.46 -14.96 -5.82
C SER A 118 6.34 -13.86 -6.39
N TYR A 119 7.55 -13.76 -5.82
CA TYR A 119 8.66 -12.95 -6.32
C TYR A 119 9.67 -13.77 -7.13
N GLU A 120 9.44 -15.07 -7.34
CA GLU A 120 10.28 -15.91 -8.19
C GLU A 120 10.11 -15.51 -9.66
N LYS A 121 11.19 -15.64 -10.44
CA LYS A 121 11.13 -15.52 -11.89
C LYS A 121 10.25 -16.64 -12.44
N THR A 122 9.01 -16.31 -12.74
CA THR A 122 8.07 -17.23 -13.39
C THR A 122 8.20 -17.06 -14.91
N THR A 123 8.58 -18.13 -15.60
CA THR A 123 8.34 -18.27 -17.04
C THR A 123 6.87 -18.65 -17.21
N GLY A 124 6.08 -17.87 -17.94
CA GLY A 124 4.62 -18.10 -18.04
C GLY A 124 4.25 -19.51 -18.52
N GLY A 125 3.07 -20.00 -18.12
CA GLY A 125 2.45 -21.23 -18.64
C GLY A 125 2.33 -22.41 -17.67
N ASP A 126 2.81 -22.30 -16.43
CA ASP A 126 2.68 -23.40 -15.47
C ASP A 126 1.30 -23.43 -14.80
N ALA A 127 0.66 -24.60 -14.78
CA ALA A 127 -0.68 -24.85 -14.23
C ALA A 127 -0.80 -24.59 -12.70
N GLY A 128 0.27 -24.14 -12.04
CA GLY A 128 0.33 -23.73 -10.64
C GLY A 128 0.80 -22.29 -10.42
N ALA A 129 0.93 -21.48 -11.47
CA ALA A 129 1.44 -20.12 -11.35
C ALA A 129 0.55 -19.24 -10.44
N PRO A 130 1.16 -18.39 -9.59
CA PRO A 130 0.42 -17.52 -8.67
C PRO A 130 -0.33 -16.40 -9.41
N LEU A 131 -1.43 -15.96 -8.79
CA LEU A 131 -2.27 -14.86 -9.29
C LEU A 131 -1.54 -13.51 -9.24
N ILE A 132 -0.58 -13.36 -8.32
CA ILE A 132 0.13 -12.11 -8.04
C ILE A 132 1.63 -12.33 -8.25
N ARG A 133 2.24 -11.52 -9.13
CA ARG A 133 3.66 -11.68 -9.50
C ARG A 133 4.41 -10.36 -9.50
N ALA A 134 5.68 -10.41 -9.13
CA ALA A 134 6.56 -9.26 -9.24
C ALA A 134 7.02 -9.02 -10.69
N THR A 135 7.18 -7.75 -11.09
CA THR A 135 7.84 -7.39 -12.37
C THR A 135 9.35 -7.60 -12.34
N GLU A 136 9.95 -7.60 -11.15
CA GLU A 136 11.38 -7.62 -10.94
C GLU A 136 11.78 -8.71 -9.94
N GLU A 137 13.04 -9.16 -10.01
CA GLU A 137 13.58 -10.12 -9.07
C GLU A 137 13.80 -9.45 -7.71
N THR A 138 13.36 -10.11 -6.63
CA THR A 138 13.66 -9.65 -5.27
C THR A 138 15.13 -9.89 -4.95
N ILE A 139 15.83 -8.85 -4.49
CA ILE A 139 17.20 -8.98 -4.01
C ILE A 139 17.17 -9.56 -2.60
N LEU A 140 17.41 -10.87 -2.49
CA LEU A 140 17.31 -11.62 -1.24
C LEU A 140 18.19 -11.04 -0.11
N ASN A 141 19.36 -10.50 -0.44
CA ASN A 141 20.26 -9.88 0.54
C ASN A 141 19.67 -8.63 1.21
N ARG A 142 18.63 -8.03 0.64
CA ARG A 142 17.93 -6.86 1.21
C ARG A 142 16.77 -7.24 2.13
N LEU A 143 16.39 -8.52 2.19
CA LEU A 143 15.25 -9.00 2.98
C LEU A 143 15.49 -9.06 4.49
N PRO A 144 16.66 -9.48 5.03
CA PRO A 144 16.79 -9.76 6.47
C PRO A 144 16.42 -8.59 7.38
N LEU A 145 16.76 -7.36 7.00
CA LEU A 145 16.40 -6.17 7.78
C LEU A 145 14.91 -5.82 7.65
N ARG A 146 14.32 -6.03 6.48
CA ARG A 146 12.89 -5.79 6.22
C ARG A 146 12.02 -6.82 6.96
N ILE A 147 12.45 -8.08 6.99
CA ILE A 147 11.79 -9.15 7.76
C ILE A 147 11.79 -8.77 9.25
N LYS A 148 12.95 -8.41 9.82
CA LYS A 148 13.04 -7.94 11.22
C LYS A 148 12.16 -6.73 11.55
N LEU A 149 11.96 -5.83 10.59
CA LEU A 149 11.05 -4.70 10.76
C LEU A 149 9.59 -5.15 10.84
N ARG A 150 9.21 -6.24 10.14
CA ARG A 150 7.84 -6.74 10.03
C ARG A 150 7.45 -7.78 11.09
N GLU A 151 8.37 -8.63 11.56
CA GLU A 151 8.16 -9.72 12.56
C GLU A 151 7.43 -9.31 13.85
N SER A 152 7.34 -8.02 14.16
CA SER A 152 6.59 -7.52 15.32
C SER A 152 5.90 -6.18 15.06
N ALA A 153 5.70 -5.84 13.79
CA ALA A 153 4.94 -4.66 13.40
C ALA A 153 3.45 -4.90 13.70
N LEU A 154 2.80 -3.92 14.31
CA LEU A 154 1.35 -3.96 14.58
C LEU A 154 0.52 -3.29 13.49
N LEU A 155 1.18 -2.57 12.60
CA LEU A 155 0.58 -1.77 11.54
C LEU A 155 1.35 -2.03 10.24
N ASP A 156 0.62 -2.15 9.15
CA ASP A 156 1.17 -2.03 7.80
C ASP A 156 0.85 -0.66 7.22
N LEU A 157 1.82 -0.04 6.56
CA LEU A 157 1.66 1.28 5.95
C LEU A 157 1.64 1.10 4.42
N PRO A 158 0.49 1.31 3.76
CA PRO A 158 0.34 0.95 2.35
C PRO A 158 1.16 1.87 1.45
N HIS A 159 2.08 1.28 0.69
CA HIS A 159 2.90 1.95 -0.31
C HIS A 159 3.06 1.14 -1.61
N LEU A 160 2.59 -0.11 -1.61
CA LEU A 160 2.74 -1.02 -2.74
C LEU A 160 1.81 -0.63 -3.89
N LEU A 161 2.33 -0.73 -5.11
CA LEU A 161 1.53 -0.54 -6.32
C LEU A 161 1.29 -1.90 -6.97
N LEU A 162 0.02 -2.31 -6.99
CA LEU A 162 -0.44 -3.49 -7.69
C LEU A 162 -1.19 -3.04 -8.94
N LEU A 163 -0.83 -3.62 -10.08
CA LEU A 163 -1.35 -3.28 -11.38
C LEU A 163 -2.24 -4.41 -11.89
N ILE A 164 -3.41 -4.05 -12.42
CA ILE A 164 -4.29 -4.94 -13.19
C ILE A 164 -4.19 -4.59 -14.67
N ASN A 165 -4.28 -5.61 -15.53
CA ASN A 165 -4.46 -5.39 -16.95
C ASN A 165 -5.97 -5.32 -17.26
N ASP A 166 -6.55 -4.15 -17.05
CA ASP A 166 -7.99 -3.88 -17.25
C ASP A 166 -8.21 -2.91 -18.43
N PRO A 167 -8.04 -3.36 -19.67
CA PRO A 167 -8.16 -2.48 -20.85
C PRO A 167 -9.59 -1.95 -21.07
N ASP A 168 -10.57 -2.58 -20.43
CA ASP A 168 -11.99 -2.21 -20.54
C ASP A 168 -12.46 -1.33 -19.37
N GLU A 169 -11.57 -0.95 -18.44
CA GLU A 169 -11.86 -0.04 -17.32
C GLU A 169 -13.08 -0.50 -16.49
N ARG A 170 -13.12 -1.79 -16.13
CA ARG A 170 -14.26 -2.44 -15.47
C ARG A 170 -14.15 -2.48 -13.96
N VAL A 171 -12.95 -2.35 -13.39
CA VAL A 171 -12.74 -2.55 -11.95
C VAL A 171 -12.75 -1.22 -11.19
N ILE A 172 -11.88 -0.27 -11.55
CA ILE A 172 -11.63 0.94 -10.75
C ILE A 172 -12.53 2.09 -11.24
N GLU A 173 -12.66 2.25 -12.55
CA GLU A 173 -13.31 3.40 -13.17
C GLU A 173 -14.81 3.51 -12.87
N PRO A 174 -15.60 2.41 -12.77
CA PRO A 174 -17.00 2.51 -12.32
C PRO A 174 -17.12 3.07 -10.90
N VAL A 175 -16.17 2.72 -10.03
CA VAL A 175 -16.10 3.22 -8.64
C VAL A 175 -15.69 4.71 -8.64
N ALA A 176 -14.70 5.07 -9.47
CA ALA A 176 -14.24 6.45 -9.60
C ALA A 176 -15.31 7.39 -10.19
N ARG A 177 -16.14 6.91 -11.13
CA ARG A 177 -17.33 7.63 -11.64
C ARG A 177 -18.39 7.83 -10.57
N ALA A 178 -18.44 6.92 -9.59
CA ALA A 178 -19.34 7.00 -8.45
C ALA A 178 -18.81 7.84 -7.28
N ARG A 179 -17.63 8.47 -7.37
CA ARG A 179 -16.98 9.10 -6.20
C ARG A 179 -17.83 10.14 -5.47
N GLU A 180 -18.66 10.91 -6.18
CA GLU A 180 -19.45 12.00 -5.61
C GLU A 180 -20.55 11.52 -4.65
N ARG A 181 -20.98 10.26 -4.78
CA ARG A 181 -21.95 9.63 -3.87
C ARG A 181 -21.29 8.85 -2.72
N LEU A 182 -19.95 8.79 -2.68
CA LEU A 182 -19.22 8.05 -1.66
C LEU A 182 -18.83 8.97 -0.48
N PRO A 183 -18.84 8.46 0.76
CA PRO A 183 -18.32 9.21 1.90
C PRO A 183 -16.84 9.56 1.69
N LYS A 184 -16.53 10.87 1.62
CA LYS A 184 -15.15 11.36 1.56
C LYS A 184 -14.50 11.21 2.94
N LEU A 185 -13.38 10.49 2.99
CA LEU A 185 -12.64 10.20 4.22
C LEU A 185 -11.53 11.21 4.49
N TYR A 186 -10.83 11.65 3.44
CA TYR A 186 -9.76 12.64 3.52
C TYR A 186 -9.55 13.31 2.17
N ASP A 187 -9.02 14.53 2.20
CA ASP A 187 -8.77 15.39 1.03
C ASP A 187 -7.77 16.48 1.41
N PHE A 188 -6.49 16.29 1.10
CA PHE A 188 -5.42 17.16 1.57
C PHE A 188 -4.21 17.16 0.63
N ASP A 189 -3.42 18.23 0.69
CA ASP A 189 -2.17 18.34 -0.05
C ASP A 189 -1.05 17.58 0.68
N LEU A 190 -0.26 16.83 -0.07
CA LEU A 190 0.88 16.06 0.44
C LEU A 190 2.08 16.98 0.69
N MET A 191 2.92 16.59 1.65
CA MET A 191 4.17 17.30 1.94
C MET A 191 5.10 17.36 0.72
N MET A 192 6.04 18.31 0.74
CA MET A 192 7.10 18.44 -0.27
C MET A 192 6.56 18.57 -1.70
N GLU A 193 5.46 19.32 -1.87
CA GLU A 193 4.82 19.57 -3.17
C GLU A 193 4.48 18.27 -3.95
N SER A 194 4.20 17.19 -3.21
CA SER A 194 3.99 15.85 -3.78
C SER A 194 2.60 15.64 -4.38
N GLY A 195 1.82 16.71 -4.48
CA GLY A 195 0.46 16.70 -5.03
C GLY A 195 -0.61 16.62 -3.96
N ARG A 196 -1.75 16.02 -4.28
CA ARG A 196 -2.94 15.95 -3.42
C ARG A 196 -3.47 14.53 -3.36
N LEU A 197 -3.95 14.14 -2.19
CA LEU A 197 -4.51 12.83 -1.94
C LEU A 197 -5.96 12.95 -1.46
N THR A 198 -6.86 12.25 -2.14
CA THR A 198 -8.27 12.15 -1.76
C THR A 198 -8.68 10.70 -1.59
N GLY A 199 -9.44 10.40 -0.55
CA GLY A 199 -9.90 9.05 -0.23
C GLY A 199 -11.40 9.02 -0.01
N TYR A 200 -12.05 7.99 -0.54
CA TYR A 200 -13.49 7.77 -0.39
C TYR A 200 -13.76 6.35 0.07
N ARG A 201 -14.69 6.17 1.01
CA ARG A 201 -15.09 4.82 1.44
C ARG A 201 -15.97 4.19 0.36
N VAL A 202 -15.68 2.94 0.03
CA VAL A 202 -16.46 2.11 -0.88
C VAL A 202 -17.10 0.99 -0.07
N ASP A 203 -18.35 1.19 0.32
CA ASP A 203 -19.17 0.26 1.12
C ASP A 203 -20.51 -0.11 0.44
N ASP A 204 -20.86 0.48 -0.71
CA ASP A 204 -22.04 0.09 -1.50
C ASP A 204 -21.89 -1.36 -2.01
N PRO A 205 -22.77 -2.30 -1.62
CA PRO A 205 -22.67 -3.70 -2.03
C PRO A 205 -22.67 -3.91 -3.54
N ARG A 206 -23.31 -3.03 -4.32
CA ARG A 206 -23.32 -3.12 -5.79
C ARG A 206 -21.97 -2.74 -6.38
N LEU A 207 -21.29 -1.75 -5.80
CA LEU A 207 -19.93 -1.40 -6.22
C LEU A 207 -18.95 -2.52 -5.85
N LEU A 208 -19.04 -3.05 -4.63
CA LEU A 208 -18.20 -4.17 -4.20
C LEU A 208 -18.42 -5.43 -5.07
N ALA A 209 -19.67 -5.75 -5.41
CA ALA A 209 -19.99 -6.83 -6.33
C ALA A 209 -19.46 -6.56 -7.75
N GLY A 210 -19.53 -5.32 -8.23
CA GLY A 210 -18.96 -4.91 -9.52
C GLY A 210 -17.44 -5.07 -9.58
N ILE A 211 -16.73 -4.63 -8.54
CA ILE A 211 -15.28 -4.81 -8.40
C ILE A 211 -14.93 -6.29 -8.44
N ALA A 212 -15.63 -7.11 -7.65
CA ALA A 212 -15.40 -8.54 -7.61
C ALA A 212 -15.68 -9.22 -8.96
N GLY A 213 -16.76 -8.82 -9.65
CA GLY A 213 -17.11 -9.32 -10.98
C GLY A 213 -16.06 -8.97 -12.02
N GLY A 214 -15.62 -7.71 -12.07
CA GLY A 214 -14.57 -7.25 -12.99
C GLY A 214 -13.27 -8.01 -12.79
N LEU A 215 -12.82 -8.18 -11.54
CA LEU A 215 -11.61 -8.95 -11.23
C LEU A 215 -11.72 -10.43 -11.66
N LYS A 216 -12.88 -11.06 -11.45
CA LYS A 216 -13.13 -12.44 -11.91
C LYS A 216 -13.08 -12.56 -13.44
N GLU A 217 -13.62 -11.58 -14.15
CA GLU A 217 -13.54 -11.55 -15.62
C GLU A 217 -12.10 -11.40 -16.12
N LEU A 218 -11.29 -10.57 -15.46
CA LEU A 218 -9.86 -10.43 -15.78
C LEU A 218 -9.10 -11.74 -15.54
N ALA A 219 -9.33 -12.39 -14.40
CA ALA A 219 -8.73 -13.70 -14.10
C ALA A 219 -9.13 -14.75 -15.15
N ALA A 220 -10.42 -14.83 -15.50
CA ALA A 220 -10.91 -15.76 -16.51
C ALA A 220 -10.37 -15.46 -17.93
N ARG A 221 -10.04 -14.20 -18.24
CA ARG A 221 -9.37 -13.83 -19.50
C ARG A 221 -7.93 -14.34 -19.51
N ALA A 222 -7.16 -14.10 -18.45
CA ALA A 222 -5.80 -14.60 -18.33
C ALA A 222 -5.76 -16.14 -18.47
N GLU A 223 -6.70 -16.85 -17.84
CA GLU A 223 -6.80 -18.31 -17.93
C GLU A 223 -7.04 -18.82 -19.36
N LYS A 224 -7.86 -18.12 -20.14
CA LYS A 224 -8.08 -18.44 -21.57
C LYS A 224 -6.84 -18.25 -22.42
N ASP A 225 -5.98 -17.30 -22.03
CA ASP A 225 -4.71 -17.03 -22.69
C ASP A 225 -3.59 -17.97 -22.20
N GLY A 226 -3.91 -18.95 -21.35
CA GLY A 226 -2.96 -19.92 -20.80
C GLY A 226 -2.11 -19.39 -19.66
N ASP A 227 -2.51 -18.28 -19.03
CA ASP A 227 -1.84 -17.70 -17.87
C ASP A 227 -2.80 -17.59 -16.67
N ARG A 228 -2.31 -17.27 -15.48
CA ARG A 228 -3.13 -17.01 -14.28
C ARG A 228 -2.88 -15.63 -13.69
N LEU A 229 -2.24 -14.74 -14.45
CA LEU A 229 -1.82 -13.43 -13.95
C LEU A 229 -3.03 -12.51 -13.75
N LEU A 230 -3.27 -12.10 -12.51
CA LEU A 230 -4.28 -11.09 -12.19
C LEU A 230 -3.63 -9.77 -11.79
N LEU A 231 -2.63 -9.82 -10.92
CA LEU A 231 -1.97 -8.65 -10.37
C LEU A 231 -0.47 -8.70 -10.59
N ILE A 232 0.08 -7.55 -10.94
CA ILE A 232 1.51 -7.35 -11.06
C ILE A 232 1.95 -6.37 -9.98
N VAL A 233 2.97 -6.73 -9.20
CA VAL A 233 3.62 -5.80 -8.28
C VAL A 233 4.51 -4.87 -9.09
N GLY A 234 4.05 -3.64 -9.28
CA GLY A 234 4.77 -2.61 -10.04
C GLY A 234 5.80 -1.86 -9.21
N ASP A 235 5.59 -1.73 -7.90
CA ASP A 235 6.55 -1.14 -6.97
C ASP A 235 6.42 -1.74 -5.56
N GLY A 236 7.55 -1.77 -4.83
CA GLY A 236 7.66 -2.30 -3.47
C GLY A 236 7.73 -3.84 -3.37
N ASN A 237 8.19 -4.52 -4.42
CA ASN A 237 8.42 -5.97 -4.48
C ASN A 237 9.15 -6.53 -3.23
N HIS A 238 10.25 -5.87 -2.82
CA HIS A 238 11.02 -6.24 -1.64
C HIS A 238 10.23 -6.16 -0.33
N SER A 239 9.29 -5.22 -0.25
CA SER A 239 8.44 -5.03 0.92
C SER A 239 7.41 -6.15 1.03
N LEU A 240 6.80 -6.53 -0.10
CA LEU A 240 5.84 -7.64 -0.16
C LEU A 240 6.52 -9.00 0.03
N ALA A 241 7.72 -9.20 -0.52
CA ALA A 241 8.53 -10.39 -0.28
C ALA A 241 8.94 -10.53 1.20
N ALA A 242 9.32 -9.43 1.84
CA ALA A 242 9.59 -9.43 3.28
C ALA A 242 8.31 -9.69 4.09
N ALA A 243 7.14 -9.27 3.62
CA ALA A 243 5.87 -9.59 4.27
C ALA A 243 5.56 -11.09 4.20
N LYS A 244 5.81 -11.74 3.05
CA LYS A 244 5.56 -13.17 2.85
C LYS A 244 6.46 -14.07 3.71
N ALA A 245 7.64 -13.57 4.08
CA ALA A 245 8.63 -14.32 4.85
C ALA A 245 8.40 -14.29 6.38
N VAL A 246 7.33 -13.64 6.85
CA VAL A 246 7.01 -13.44 8.28
C VAL A 246 5.72 -14.16 8.66
#